data_AF-A0A654D0E0-F1
#
_entry.id   AF-A0A654D0E0-F1
#
_cell.length_a   1.000
_cell.length_b   1.000
_cell.length_c   1.000
_cell.angle_alpha   90.00
_cell.angle_beta   90.00
_cell.angle_gamma   90.00
#
_symmetry.space_group_name_H-M   'P 1'
#
loop_
_entity.id
_entity.type
_entity.pdbx_description
1 polymer ?
#
loop_
_entity_poly.entity_id
_entity_poly.type
_entity_poly.pdbx_seq_one_letter_code
_entity_poly.pdbx_strand_id
1 'polypeptide(L)' 'MELKHFLDENPIINKAVFSRLMWPDNKSSNIKLAHKLSETDNKSGKQRVTEKDEQRAKEVLAGVAKSILDYIHG' A
#
# COMPACT_ATOMS: atom_id res chain seq x y z
N MET A 1 -7.62 11.31 3.39
CA MET A 1 -7.34 10.17 4.28
C MET A 1 -5.94 9.70 3.98
N GLU A 2 -5.12 9.45 5.00
CA GLU A 2 -3.76 8.92 4.83
C GLU A 2 -3.79 7.41 4.58
N LEU A 3 -2.81 6.87 3.83
CA LEU A 3 -2.73 5.45 3.48
C LEU A 3 -2.80 4.53 4.71
N LYS A 4 -2.15 4.91 5.82
CA LYS A 4 -2.16 4.13 7.06
C LYS A 4 -3.59 3.96 7.59
N HIS A 5 -4.31 5.06 7.77
CA HIS A 5 -5.69 5.02 8.27
C HIS A 5 -6.60 4.24 7.32
N PHE A 6 -6.46 4.46 6.01
CA PHE A 6 -7.24 3.71 5.03
C PHE A 6 -7.03 2.19 5.15
N LEU A 7 -5.78 1.72 5.25
CA LEU A 7 -5.49 0.28 5.38
C LEU A 7 -5.88 -0.30 6.75
N ASP A 8 -5.94 0.52 7.80
CA ASP A 8 -6.38 0.11 9.13
C ASP A 8 -7.93 -0.01 9.19
N GLU A 9 -8.66 0.85 8.48
CA GLU A 9 -10.13 0.80 8.37
C GLU A 9 -10.64 -0.26 7.39
N ASN A 10 -9.80 -0.73 6.47
CA ASN A 10 -10.18 -1.66 5.40
C ASN A 10 -9.37 -2.97 5.48
N PRO A 11 -9.61 -3.83 6.50
CA PRO A 11 -8.84 -5.06 6.73
C PRO A 11 -9.01 -6.11 5.63
N ILE A 12 -10.04 -5.98 4.78
CA ILE A 12 -10.20 -6.79 3.57
C ILE A 12 -9.02 -6.65 2.61
N ILE A 13 -8.31 -5.52 2.67
CA ILE A 13 -7.10 -5.28 1.88
C ILE A 13 -5.92 -5.98 2.56
N ASN A 14 -5.54 -7.14 2.02
CA ASN A 14 -4.38 -7.87 2.51
C ASN A 14 -3.09 -7.06 2.27
N LYS A 15 -2.53 -6.50 3.36
CA LYS A 15 -1.32 -5.65 3.34
C LYS A 15 -0.11 -6.32 2.67
N ALA A 16 0.04 -7.66 2.79
CA ALA A 16 1.15 -8.38 2.17
C ALA A 16 1.01 -8.42 0.63
N VAL A 17 -0.19 -8.73 0.12
CA VAL A 17 -0.49 -8.69 -1.32
C VAL A 17 -0.37 -7.27 -1.85
N PHE A 18 -0.99 -6.32 -1.16
CA PHE A 18 -0.96 -4.90 -1.52
C PHE A 18 0.46 -4.36 -1.66
N SER A 19 1.34 -4.67 -0.70
CA SER A 19 2.74 -4.25 -0.75
C SER A 19 3.50 -4.78 -1.98
N ARG A 20 3.23 -6.02 -2.40
CA ARG A 20 3.86 -6.63 -3.59
C ARG A 20 3.41 -5.95 -4.87
N LEU A 21 2.14 -5.53 -4.94
CA LEU A 21 1.63 -4.75 -6.08
C LEU A 21 2.23 -3.34 -6.12
N MET A 22 2.44 -2.71 -4.96
CA MET A 22 3.10 -1.40 -4.90
C MET A 22 4.57 -1.46 -5.29
N TRP A 23 5.32 -2.49 -4.88
CA TRP A 23 6.75 -2.61 -5.17
C TRP A 23 7.09 -4.01 -5.68
N PRO A 24 6.78 -4.33 -6.95
CA PRO A 24 6.91 -5.69 -7.49
C PRO A 24 8.36 -6.20 -7.49
N ASP A 25 9.33 -5.30 -7.70
CA ASP A 25 10.75 -5.66 -7.74
C ASP A 25 11.40 -5.74 -6.33
N ASN A 26 10.64 -5.45 -5.27
CA ASN A 26 11.16 -5.45 -3.90
C ASN A 26 10.84 -6.77 -3.19
N LYS A 27 11.86 -7.61 -3.00
CA LYS A 27 11.76 -8.90 -2.28
C LYS A 27 11.22 -8.79 -0.84
N SER A 28 11.33 -7.60 -0.23
CA SER A 28 10.90 -7.30 1.13
C SER A 28 9.82 -6.21 1.17
N SER A 29 8.94 -6.19 0.17
CA SER A 29 7.87 -5.18 0.01
C SER A 29 7.01 -5.02 1.27
N ASN A 30 6.71 -6.12 1.97
CA ASN A 30 5.89 -6.09 3.18
C ASN A 30 6.59 -5.37 4.34
N ILE A 31 7.88 -5.64 4.53
CA ILE A 31 8.71 -4.94 5.52
C ILE A 31 8.80 -3.45 5.17
N LYS A 32 8.99 -3.15 3.88
CA LYS A 32 9.00 -1.76 3.38
C LYS A 32 7.68 -1.05 3.67
N LEU A 33 6.53 -1.70 3.46
CA LEU A 33 5.23 -1.13 3.79
C LEU A 33 5.13 -0.90 5.30
N ALA A 34 5.44 -1.91 6.10
CA ALA A 34 5.37 -1.82 7.55
C ALA A 34 6.18 -0.64 8.10
N HIS A 35 7.45 -0.53 7.71
CA HIS A 35 8.32 0.58 8.12
C HIS A 35 7.78 1.94 7.69
N LYS A 36 7.20 2.02 6.49
CA LYS A 36 6.58 3.25 5.97
C LYS A 36 5.36 3.69 6.78
N LEU A 37 4.53 2.74 7.18
CA LEU A 37 3.33 2.99 7.98
C LEU A 37 3.66 3.28 9.45
N SER A 38 4.75 2.74 9.99
CA SER A 38 5.20 3.00 11.37
C SER A 38 6.14 4.20 11.50
N GLU A 39 6.43 4.89 10.39
CA GLU A 39 7.44 5.97 10.33
C GLU A 39 8.79 5.60 10.96
N THR A 40 9.23 4.36 10.78
CA THR A 40 10.44 3.85 11.45
C THR A 40 11.67 4.65 11.06
N ASP A 41 12.48 5.01 12.05
CA ASP A 41 13.78 5.65 11.85
C ASP A 41 14.80 4.65 11.27
N ASN A 42 15.51 5.07 10.23
CA ASN A 42 16.68 4.35 9.70
C ASN A 42 17.93 5.24 9.68
N LYS A 43 19.08 4.71 9.26
CA LYS A 43 20.35 5.45 9.16
C LYS A 43 20.29 6.71 8.28
N SER A 44 19.25 6.85 7.45
CA SER A 44 19.02 7.95 6.51
C SER A 44 17.80 8.80 6.85
N GLY A 45 17.15 8.58 8.01
CA GLY A 45 15.98 9.33 8.50
C GLY A 45 14.69 8.51 8.63
N LYS A 46 13.57 9.19 8.91
CA LYS A 46 12.25 8.56 9.02
C LYS A 46 11.79 8.00 7.68
N GLN A 47 11.51 6.70 7.63
CA GLN A 47 10.85 6.09 6.48
C GLN A 47 9.37 6.42 6.51
N ARG A 48 8.97 7.63 6.10
CA ARG A 48 7.55 7.99 6.00
C ARG A 48 6.95 7.54 4.67
N VAL A 49 5.63 7.48 4.60
CA VAL A 49 4.90 7.41 3.33
C VAL A 49 5.16 8.71 2.57
N THR A 50 5.68 8.61 1.35
CA THR A 50 5.93 9.77 0.47
C THR A 50 4.78 9.96 -0.50
N GLU A 51 4.71 11.11 -1.17
CA GLU A 51 3.74 11.35 -2.24
C GLU A 51 3.82 10.30 -3.36
N LYS A 52 5.02 9.81 -3.68
CA LYS A 52 5.20 8.73 -4.66
C LYS A 52 4.60 7.40 -4.18
N ASP A 53 4.68 7.13 -2.88
CA ASP A 53 4.07 5.92 -2.31
C ASP A 53 2.54 6.06 -2.29
N GLU A 54 2.01 7.23 -1.94
CA GLU A 54 0.57 7.54 -2.01
C GLU A 54 0.03 7.39 -3.43
N GLN A 55 0.72 7.96 -4.42
CA GLN A 55 0.33 7.84 -5.82
C GLN A 55 0.27 6.37 -6.26
N ARG A 56 1.30 5.60 -5.92
CA ARG A 56 1.36 4.17 -6.27
C ARG A 56 0.31 3.33 -5.54
N ALA A 57 0.00 3.67 -4.30
CA ALA A 57 -1.07 3.05 -3.54
C ALA A 57 -2.42 3.26 -4.24
N LYS A 58 -2.72 4.49 -4.67
CA LYS A 58 -3.95 4.82 -5.39
C LYS A 58 -4.09 4.06 -6.70
N GLU A 59 -3.00 3.94 -7.47
CA GLU A 59 -2.99 3.18 -8.72
C GLU A 59 -3.31 1.69 -8.50
N VAL A 60 -2.69 1.08 -7.50
CA VAL A 60 -2.97 -0.33 -7.12
C VAL A 60 -4.43 -0.49 -6.69
N LEU A 61 -4.94 0.41 -5.84
CA LEU A 61 -6.30 0.37 -5.35
C LEU A 61 -7.34 0.58 -6.45
N ALA A 62 -7.07 1.49 -7.41
CA ALA A 62 -7.93 1.70 -8.56
C ALA A 62 -8.06 0.43 -9.43
N GLY A 63 -6.95 -0.29 -9.64
CA GLY A 63 -6.97 -1.58 -10.36
C GLY A 63 -7.78 -2.65 -9.63
N VAL A 64 -7.65 -2.74 -8.30
CA VAL A 64 -8.44 -3.66 -7.47
C VAL A 64 -9.92 -3.27 -7.50
N ALA A 65 -10.24 -1.99 -7.33
CA ALA A 65 -11.62 -1.49 -7.37
C ALA A 65 -12.30 -1.82 -8.70
N LYS A 66 -11.60 -1.60 -9.82
CA LYS A 66 -12.09 -1.99 -11.15
C LYS A 66 -12.40 -3.49 -11.21
N SER A 67 -11.47 -4.34 -10.78
CA SER A 67 -11.65 -5.79 -10.82
C SER A 67 -12.85 -6.26 -9.97
N ILE A 68 -13.08 -5.62 -8.82
CA ILE A 68 -14.22 -5.88 -7.95
C ILE A 68 -15.53 -5.44 -8.64
N LEU A 69 -15.57 -4.24 -9.22
CA LEU A 69 -16.75 -3.74 -9.93
C LEU A 69 -17.08 -4.62 -11.14
N ASP A 70 -16.08 -5.01 -11.91
CA ASP A 70 -16.21 -5.93 -13.05
C ASP A 70 -16.79 -7.28 -12.60
N TYR A 71 -16.43 -7.77 -11.40
CA TYR A 71 -16.99 -9.01 -10.85
C TYR A 71 -18.42 -8.86 -10.30
N ILE A 72 -18.77 -7.70 -9.72
CA ILE A 72 -20.11 -7.46 -9.17
C ILE A 72 -21.14 -7.21 -10.28
N HIS A 73 -20.74 -6.53 -11.36
CA HIS A 73 -21.63 -6.06 -12.42
C HIS A 73 -21.54 -6.88 -13.73
N GLY A 74 -20.52 -7.74 -13.87
CA GLY A 74 -20.33 -8.64 -15.00
C GLY A 74 -21.07 -9.95 -14.83
#